data_AF-A0A9P6MLF4-F1
#
_entry.id   AF-A0A9P6MLF4-F1
#
_cell.length_a   1.000
_cell.length_b   1.000
_cell.length_c   1.000
_cell.angle_alpha   90.00
_cell.angle_beta   90.00
_cell.angle_gamma   90.00
#
_symmetry.space_group_name_H-M   'P 1'
#
loop_
_entity.id
_entity.type
_entity.pdbx_description
1 polymer ?
#
loop_
_entity_poly.entity_id
_entity_poly.type
_entity_poly.pdbx_seq_one_letter_code
_entity_poly.pdbx_strand_id
1 'polypeptide(L)'
;MSLDFTLAGYPEIELKRGGANIPVTIYNVEEYINLTLDFTVGQGIQAQVSSFREGFNSVFSIQNLAGFRSGELVGLFGSGEEDWSYETLVDSVKADHGFRSESRAFKNLLRVMSELNKEERRQFLQFITGSPKLPIGGFKNLHPPFTVVCKPFEAPLKADDYLPSVMTCANYLKMPDYSCKEVTLRKFKMAYEEGQGSFHLS
;
A
#
# COMPACT_ATOMS: atom_id res chain seq x y z
N MET A 1 13.58 -19.15 19.90
CA MET A 1 14.00 -17.75 19.96
C MET A 1 13.08 -17.05 20.94
N SER A 2 13.60 -16.57 22.06
CA SER A 2 12.87 -15.66 22.95
C SER A 2 13.16 -14.22 22.52
N LEU A 3 12.15 -13.36 22.51
CA LEU A 3 12.37 -11.92 22.36
C LEU A 3 13.09 -11.38 23.61
N ASP A 4 13.95 -10.39 23.41
CA ASP A 4 14.59 -9.59 24.46
C ASP A 4 14.39 -8.10 24.15
N PHE A 5 14.93 -7.18 24.95
CA PHE A 5 14.78 -5.75 24.75
C PHE A 5 15.80 -5.18 23.74
N THR A 6 15.99 -5.85 22.61
CA THR A 6 16.68 -5.32 21.42
C THR A 6 15.67 -4.99 20.31
N LEU A 7 16.04 -4.08 19.41
CA LEU A 7 15.18 -3.75 18.27
C LEU A 7 15.11 -4.93 17.30
N ALA A 8 13.90 -5.35 16.94
CA ALA A 8 13.70 -6.47 16.01
C ALA A 8 14.43 -6.24 14.67
N GLY A 9 15.33 -7.16 14.31
CA GLY A 9 16.17 -7.08 13.11
C GLY A 9 17.50 -6.34 13.30
N TYR A 10 17.72 -5.68 14.43
CA TYR A 10 18.91 -4.90 14.77
C TYR A 10 19.37 -5.22 16.20
N PRO A 11 19.95 -6.42 16.45
CA PRO A 11 20.27 -6.91 17.79
C PRO A 11 21.32 -6.06 18.52
N GLU A 12 22.07 -5.22 17.81
CA GLU A 12 23.03 -4.27 18.37
C GLU A 12 22.37 -3.05 19.03
N ILE A 13 21.07 -2.83 18.78
CA ILE A 13 20.32 -1.70 19.32
C ILE A 13 19.53 -2.17 20.54
N GLU A 14 20.06 -1.91 21.74
CA GLU A 14 19.32 -2.13 22.98
C GLU A 14 18.29 -1.02 23.22
N LEU A 15 17.02 -1.40 23.44
CA LEU A 15 15.91 -0.48 23.73
C LEU A 15 15.96 0.09 25.15
N LYS A 16 16.66 -0.60 26.05
CA LYS A 16 17.01 -0.14 27.39
C LYS A 16 18.35 -0.72 27.80
N ARG A 17 18.99 -0.11 28.78
CA ARG A 17 20.31 -0.55 29.26
C ARG A 17 20.31 -2.02 29.68
N GLY A 18 21.17 -2.83 29.06
CA GLY A 18 21.28 -4.27 29.29
C GLY A 18 20.11 -5.06 28.69
N GLY A 19 19.37 -4.47 27.77
CA GLY A 19 18.13 -5.01 27.21
C GLY A 19 18.30 -6.36 26.54
N ALA A 20 19.46 -6.63 25.94
CA ALA A 20 19.78 -7.92 25.32
C ALA A 20 19.77 -9.10 26.32
N ASN A 21 19.88 -8.83 27.62
CA ASN A 21 19.86 -9.85 28.67
C ASN A 21 18.51 -9.96 29.39
N ILE A 22 17.50 -9.19 28.96
CA ILE A 22 16.20 -9.13 29.60
C ILE A 22 15.18 -9.79 28.67
N PRO A 23 14.66 -10.98 28.99
CA PRO A 23 13.65 -11.61 28.15
C PRO A 23 12.33 -10.84 28.19
N VAL A 24 11.69 -10.73 27.03
CA VAL A 24 10.31 -10.27 26.91
C VAL A 24 9.37 -11.39 27.35
N THR A 25 8.45 -11.04 28.22
CA THR A 25 7.45 -11.90 28.85
C THR A 25 6.09 -11.21 28.77
N ILE A 26 5.01 -11.95 29.06
CA ILE A 26 3.66 -11.38 29.11
C ILE A 26 3.52 -10.20 30.10
N TYR A 27 4.41 -10.13 31.10
CA TYR A 27 4.38 -9.09 32.14
C TYR A 27 5.12 -7.81 31.77
N ASN A 28 6.01 -7.84 30.75
CA ASN A 28 6.80 -6.68 30.32
C ASN A 28 6.70 -6.39 28.81
N VAL A 29 5.83 -7.10 28.09
CA VAL A 29 5.63 -6.93 26.64
C VAL A 29 5.15 -5.52 26.29
N GLU A 30 4.35 -4.89 27.13
CA GLU A 30 3.87 -3.51 26.91
C GLU A 30 5.03 -2.50 26.97
N GLU A 31 5.98 -2.70 27.89
CA GLU A 31 7.20 -1.88 27.96
C GLU A 31 8.03 -2.03 26.67
N TYR A 32 8.22 -3.28 26.21
CA TYR A 32 8.92 -3.56 24.97
C TYR A 32 8.27 -2.88 23.76
N ILE A 33 6.93 -2.95 23.65
CA ILE A 33 6.17 -2.28 22.56
C ILE A 33 6.38 -0.77 22.62
N ASN A 34 6.24 -0.15 23.79
CA ASN A 34 6.39 1.30 23.96
C ASN A 34 7.80 1.77 23.60
N LEU A 35 8.84 1.05 24.05
CA LEU A 35 10.23 1.39 23.71
C LEU A 35 10.51 1.20 22.22
N THR A 36 9.96 0.14 21.61
CA THR A 36 10.08 -0.08 20.16
C THR A 36 9.43 1.07 19.39
N LEU A 37 8.24 1.51 19.79
CA LEU A 37 7.55 2.63 19.16
C LEU A 37 8.32 3.95 19.34
N ASP A 38 8.78 4.26 20.56
CA ASP A 38 9.54 5.48 20.82
C ASP A 38 10.86 5.52 20.04
N PHE A 39 11.56 4.38 19.93
CA PHE A 39 12.74 4.29 19.09
C PHE A 39 12.41 4.47 17.60
N THR A 40 11.34 3.84 17.11
CA THR A 40 11.04 3.79 15.67
C THR A 40 10.46 5.12 15.14
N VAL A 41 9.58 5.76 15.90
CA VAL A 41 8.84 6.96 15.44
C VAL A 41 8.84 8.12 16.44
N GLY A 42 9.40 7.93 17.64
CA GLY A 42 9.50 8.96 18.68
C GLY A 42 10.92 9.52 18.77
N GLN A 43 11.55 9.36 19.95
CA GLN A 43 12.88 9.90 20.23
C GLN A 43 13.98 9.36 19.31
N GLY A 44 13.90 8.12 18.83
CA GLY A 44 14.97 7.53 18.02
C GLY A 44 15.18 8.20 16.65
N ILE A 45 14.20 8.98 16.17
CA ILE A 45 14.30 9.79 14.95
C ILE A 45 14.30 11.31 15.21
N GLN A 46 14.43 11.74 16.47
CA GLN A 46 14.24 13.14 16.85
C GLN A 46 15.22 14.10 16.18
N ALA A 47 16.48 13.68 15.97
CA ALA A 47 17.49 14.51 15.30
C ALA A 47 17.11 14.75 13.82
N GLN A 48 16.67 13.69 13.13
CA GLN A 48 16.22 13.71 11.75
C GLN A 48 14.96 14.57 11.60
N VAL A 49 13.99 14.41 12.51
CA VAL A 49 12.76 15.20 12.54
C VAL A 49 13.05 16.67 12.81
N SER A 50 13.93 16.98 13.77
CA SER A 50 14.33 18.36 14.08
C SER A 50 15.01 19.03 12.88
N SER A 51 15.96 18.34 12.24
CA SER A 51 16.66 18.83 11.05
C SER A 51 15.69 19.07 9.88
N PHE A 52 14.75 18.15 9.66
CA PHE A 52 13.69 18.32 8.66
C PHE A 52 12.83 19.54 8.97
N ARG A 53 12.40 19.72 10.23
CA ARG A 53 11.59 20.87 10.66
C ARG A 53 12.33 22.18 10.47
N GLU A 54 13.61 22.26 10.80
CA GLU A 54 14.43 23.46 10.59
C GLU A 54 14.54 23.80 9.11
N GLY A 55 14.89 22.82 8.27
CA GLY A 55 14.96 23.00 6.82
C GLY A 55 13.62 23.43 6.22
N PHE A 56 12.52 22.79 6.60
CA PHE A 56 11.19 23.15 6.12
C PHE A 56 10.80 24.57 6.54
N ASN A 57 10.97 24.91 7.83
CA ASN A 57 10.66 26.25 8.35
C ASN A 57 11.50 27.38 7.72
N SER A 58 12.69 27.07 7.20
CA SER A 58 13.53 28.07 6.50
C SER A 58 12.89 28.59 5.20
N VAL A 59 12.01 27.81 4.58
CA VAL A 59 11.30 28.15 3.34
C VAL A 59 9.83 28.46 3.61
N PHE A 60 9.19 27.67 4.48
CA PHE A 60 7.76 27.76 4.78
C PHE A 60 7.47 27.34 6.23
N SER A 61 6.81 28.21 6.99
CA SER A 61 6.49 27.93 8.40
C SER A 61 5.54 26.74 8.54
N ILE A 62 5.98 25.69 9.23
CA ILE A 62 5.20 24.48 9.49
C ILE A 62 3.93 24.77 10.32
N GLN A 63 3.92 25.88 11.07
CA GLN A 63 2.72 26.30 11.84
C GLN A 63 1.55 26.66 10.93
N ASN A 64 1.82 27.10 9.70
CA ASN A 64 0.77 27.38 8.72
C ASN A 64 0.04 26.10 8.28
N LEU A 65 0.62 24.93 8.54
CA LEU A 65 0.01 23.63 8.27
C LEU A 65 -0.82 23.08 9.45
N ALA A 66 -0.83 23.76 10.61
CA ALA A 66 -1.46 23.23 11.82
C ALA A 66 -2.98 23.03 11.70
N GLY A 67 -3.64 23.70 10.74
CA GLY A 67 -5.06 23.52 10.47
C GLY A 67 -5.41 22.28 9.65
N PHE A 68 -4.43 21.61 9.04
CA PHE A 68 -4.66 20.44 8.19
C PHE A 68 -4.55 19.13 8.97
N ARG A 69 -5.40 18.17 8.63
CA ARG A 69 -5.27 16.77 9.05
C ARG A 69 -4.20 16.07 8.23
N SER A 70 -3.67 14.96 8.74
CA SER A 70 -2.64 14.16 8.06
C SER A 70 -3.03 13.77 6.62
N GLY A 71 -4.29 13.38 6.38
CA GLY A 71 -4.79 13.07 5.05
C GLY A 71 -4.81 14.26 4.07
N GLU A 72 -5.08 15.47 4.57
CA GLU A 72 -5.10 16.68 3.75
C GLU A 72 -3.69 17.13 3.38
N LEU A 73 -2.73 17.00 4.31
CA LEU A 73 -1.31 17.24 4.04
C LEU A 73 -0.77 16.30 2.95
N VAL A 74 -1.18 15.02 3.00
CA VAL A 74 -0.87 14.05 1.94
C VAL A 74 -1.45 14.51 0.61
N GLY A 75 -2.68 15.03 0.58
CA GLY A 75 -3.29 15.61 -0.62
C GLY A 75 -2.54 16.82 -1.16
N LEU A 76 -2.07 17.71 -0.28
CA LEU A 76 -1.35 18.94 -0.62
C LEU A 76 0.02 18.62 -1.23
N PHE A 77 0.84 17.81 -0.55
CA PHE A 77 2.25 17.65 -0.92
C PHE A 77 2.56 16.53 -1.91
N GLY A 78 1.71 15.52 -2.04
CA GLY A 78 1.96 14.46 -3.02
C GLY A 78 0.84 14.33 -4.02
N SER A 79 0.45 15.47 -4.58
CA SER A 79 -0.37 15.60 -5.78
C SER A 79 0.52 15.68 -7.03
N GLY A 80 1.50 14.76 -7.15
CA GLY A 80 2.17 14.58 -8.43
C GLY A 80 1.15 14.14 -9.48
N GLU A 81 1.24 14.68 -10.70
CA GLU A 81 0.44 14.14 -11.80
C GLU A 81 0.95 12.74 -12.14
N GLU A 82 0.11 11.75 -11.87
CA GLU A 82 0.31 10.38 -12.30
C GLU A 82 -0.36 10.19 -13.66
N ASP A 83 0.37 9.64 -14.62
CA ASP A 83 -0.23 9.28 -15.90
C ASP A 83 -0.95 7.93 -15.78
N TRP A 84 -2.28 8.00 -15.81
CA TRP A 84 -3.18 6.85 -15.80
C TRP A 84 -3.79 6.61 -17.20
N SER A 85 -3.22 7.19 -18.26
CA SER A 85 -3.65 6.91 -19.62
C SER A 85 -3.61 5.41 -19.90
N TYR A 86 -4.51 4.97 -20.78
CA TYR A 86 -4.59 3.57 -21.16
C TYR A 86 -3.26 3.07 -21.74
N GLU A 87 -2.57 3.93 -22.50
CA GLU A 87 -1.27 3.69 -23.12
C GLU A 87 -0.20 3.42 -22.05
N THR A 88 -0.09 4.30 -21.04
CA THR A 88 0.87 4.11 -19.94
C THR A 88 0.57 2.84 -19.15
N LEU A 89 -0.71 2.50 -18.95
CA LEU A 89 -1.11 1.28 -18.26
C LEU A 89 -0.75 0.01 -19.05
N VAL A 90 -0.97 0.00 -20.38
CA VAL A 90 -0.59 -1.11 -21.25
C VAL A 90 0.91 -1.35 -21.22
N ASP A 91 1.71 -0.28 -21.20
CA ASP A 91 3.18 -0.38 -21.14
C ASP A 91 3.71 -0.88 -19.79
N SER A 92 2.98 -0.61 -18.70
CA SER A 92 3.52 -0.73 -17.34
C SER A 92 2.98 -1.94 -16.58
N VAL A 93 1.78 -2.42 -16.92
CA VAL A 93 1.11 -3.51 -16.21
C VAL A 93 1.32 -4.84 -16.94
N LYS A 94 1.76 -5.86 -16.20
CA LYS A 94 2.03 -7.19 -16.75
C LYS A 94 0.84 -8.11 -16.59
N ALA A 95 0.45 -8.80 -17.67
CA ALA A 95 -0.48 -9.93 -17.61
C ALA A 95 0.31 -11.23 -17.48
N ASP A 96 -0.12 -12.13 -16.60
CA ASP A 96 0.52 -13.44 -16.41
C ASP A 96 -0.51 -14.51 -16.00
N HIS A 97 -0.06 -15.76 -15.89
CA HIS A 97 -0.77 -16.93 -15.35
C HIS A 97 -2.27 -16.95 -15.65
N GLY A 98 -2.61 -17.29 -16.90
CA GLY A 98 -3.99 -17.38 -17.38
C GLY A 98 -4.51 -16.11 -18.05
N PHE A 99 -3.81 -14.99 -17.94
CA PHE A 99 -4.03 -13.81 -18.78
C PHE A 99 -2.87 -13.54 -19.73
N ARG A 100 -3.18 -12.82 -20.81
CA ARG A 100 -2.26 -12.22 -21.77
C ARG A 100 -2.68 -10.76 -22.00
N SER A 101 -1.83 -9.98 -22.65
CA SER A 101 -2.13 -8.56 -22.93
C SER A 101 -3.41 -8.38 -23.76
N GLU A 102 -3.79 -9.40 -24.54
CA GLU A 102 -4.97 -9.42 -25.39
C GLU A 102 -6.24 -9.84 -24.67
N SER A 103 -6.14 -10.43 -23.46
CA SER A 103 -7.28 -10.95 -22.71
C SER A 103 -8.33 -9.87 -22.45
N ARG A 104 -9.61 -10.19 -22.67
CA ARG A 104 -10.73 -9.26 -22.50
C ARG A 104 -10.77 -8.67 -21.09
N ALA A 105 -10.74 -9.52 -20.06
CA ALA A 105 -10.80 -9.06 -18.67
C ALA A 105 -9.61 -8.16 -18.30
N PHE A 106 -8.41 -8.48 -18.80
CA PHE A 106 -7.22 -7.64 -18.60
C PHE A 106 -7.38 -6.27 -19.27
N LYS A 107 -7.81 -6.21 -20.54
CA LYS A 107 -8.08 -4.92 -21.23
C LYS A 107 -9.20 -4.12 -20.56
N ASN A 108 -10.24 -4.80 -20.06
CA ASN A 108 -11.32 -4.16 -19.31
C ASN A 108 -10.81 -3.54 -18.01
N LEU A 109 -9.92 -4.23 -17.28
CA LEU A 109 -9.27 -3.67 -16.09
C LEU A 109 -8.51 -2.39 -16.43
N LEU A 110 -7.65 -2.41 -17.45
CA LEU A 110 -6.86 -1.22 -17.81
C LEU A 110 -7.75 -0.04 -18.23
N ARG A 111 -8.85 -0.30 -18.94
CA ARG A 111 -9.86 0.73 -19.27
C ARG A 111 -10.53 1.30 -18.02
N VAL A 112 -10.95 0.43 -17.10
CA VAL A 112 -11.51 0.84 -15.81
C VAL A 112 -10.52 1.75 -15.08
N MET A 113 -9.26 1.33 -14.95
CA MET A 113 -8.20 2.10 -14.29
C MET A 113 -8.02 3.48 -14.92
N SER A 114 -8.00 3.58 -16.26
CA SER A 114 -7.82 4.86 -16.94
C SER A 114 -8.96 5.86 -16.72
N GLU A 115 -10.15 5.36 -16.42
CA GLU A 115 -11.36 6.18 -16.24
C GLU A 115 -11.67 6.51 -14.78
N LEU A 116 -10.91 5.95 -13.83
CA LEU A 116 -11.07 6.27 -12.41
C LEU A 116 -10.79 7.75 -12.15
N ASN A 117 -11.60 8.36 -11.30
CA ASN A 117 -11.33 9.71 -10.81
C ASN A 117 -10.19 9.73 -9.77
N LYS A 118 -9.75 10.92 -9.36
CA LYS A 118 -8.61 11.08 -8.47
C LYS A 118 -8.77 10.34 -7.13
N GLU A 119 -9.98 10.32 -6.55
CA GLU A 119 -10.21 9.64 -5.28
C GLU A 119 -10.23 8.12 -5.46
N GLU A 120 -10.93 7.64 -6.50
CA GLU A 120 -10.98 6.21 -6.84
C GLU A 120 -9.58 5.65 -7.14
N ARG A 121 -8.71 6.42 -7.83
CA ARG A 121 -7.31 6.03 -8.07
C ARG A 121 -6.55 5.80 -6.77
N ARG A 122 -6.73 6.67 -5.78
CA ARG A 122 -6.07 6.57 -4.47
C ARG A 122 -6.54 5.32 -3.71
N GLN A 123 -7.85 5.08 -3.71
CA GLN A 123 -8.43 3.88 -3.09
C GLN A 123 -7.98 2.60 -3.80
N PHE A 124 -7.94 2.62 -5.14
CA PHE A 124 -7.46 1.50 -5.93
C PHE A 124 -5.98 1.22 -5.65
N LEU A 125 -5.12 2.24 -5.65
CA LEU A 125 -3.69 2.08 -5.31
C LEU A 125 -3.50 1.56 -3.90
N GLN A 126 -4.26 2.08 -2.93
CA GLN A 126 -4.22 1.60 -1.54
C GLN A 126 -4.56 0.11 -1.47
N PHE A 127 -5.55 -0.33 -2.26
CA PHE A 127 -5.91 -1.73 -2.38
C PHE A 127 -4.80 -2.56 -3.02
N ILE A 128 -4.27 -2.18 -4.19
CA ILE A 128 -3.32 -3.02 -4.93
C ILE A 128 -1.87 -2.96 -4.44
N THR A 129 -1.45 -1.85 -3.81
CA THR A 129 -0.05 -1.61 -3.41
C THR A 129 0.13 -1.38 -1.90
N GLY A 130 -0.96 -1.15 -1.15
CA GLY A 130 -0.86 -0.72 0.25
C GLY A 130 -0.49 0.76 0.42
N SER A 131 -0.28 1.49 -0.67
CA SER A 131 -0.01 2.93 -0.69
C SER A 131 -1.07 3.64 -1.54
N PRO A 132 -1.60 4.80 -1.15
CA PRO A 132 -2.60 5.53 -1.93
C PRO A 132 -1.95 6.35 -3.07
N LYS A 133 -0.69 6.06 -3.43
CA LYS A 133 0.15 6.80 -4.38
C LYS A 133 1.19 5.89 -5.03
N LEU A 134 1.52 6.21 -6.28
CA LEU A 134 2.62 5.58 -7.00
C LEU A 134 3.99 6.15 -6.57
N PRO A 135 5.08 5.39 -6.76
CA PRO A 135 6.43 5.94 -6.64
C PRO A 135 6.68 7.03 -7.70
N ILE A 136 7.72 7.83 -7.48
CA ILE A 136 8.19 8.79 -8.49
C ILE A 136 8.48 8.03 -9.79
N GLY A 137 7.90 8.49 -10.90
CA GLY A 137 7.96 7.83 -12.20
C GLY A 137 6.80 6.86 -12.50
N GLY A 138 5.80 6.78 -11.61
CA GLY A 138 4.52 6.11 -11.89
C GLY A 138 4.59 4.59 -11.90
N PHE A 139 3.68 3.95 -12.65
CA PHE A 139 3.53 2.48 -12.70
C PHE A 139 4.82 1.74 -13.12
N LYS A 140 5.63 2.34 -13.99
CA LYS A 140 6.90 1.75 -14.47
C LYS A 140 7.93 1.54 -13.36
N ASN A 141 7.82 2.32 -12.27
CA ASN A 141 8.74 2.26 -11.14
C ASN A 141 8.20 1.48 -9.93
N LEU A 142 7.06 0.79 -10.08
CA LEU A 142 6.64 -0.20 -9.09
C LEU A 142 7.66 -1.34 -9.04
N HIS A 143 8.15 -1.64 -7.84
CA HIS A 143 9.09 -2.73 -7.60
C HIS A 143 8.55 -3.66 -6.51
N PRO A 144 8.16 -4.90 -6.86
CA PRO A 144 8.14 -5.49 -8.21
C PRO A 144 7.08 -4.87 -9.15
N PRO A 145 7.15 -5.08 -10.48
CA PRO A 145 6.18 -4.53 -11.43
C PRO A 145 4.75 -5.02 -11.16
N PHE A 146 3.75 -4.16 -11.39
CA PHE A 146 2.35 -4.51 -11.18
C PHE A 146 1.92 -5.65 -12.13
N THR A 147 1.57 -6.80 -11.55
CA THR A 147 1.28 -8.03 -12.29
C THR A 147 -0.14 -8.50 -12.02
N VAL A 148 -0.88 -8.83 -13.08
CA VAL A 148 -2.29 -9.24 -13.04
C VAL A 148 -2.42 -10.66 -13.57
N VAL A 149 -3.05 -11.52 -12.78
CA VAL A 149 -3.24 -12.93 -13.13
C VAL A 149 -4.68 -13.40 -12.99
N CYS A 150 -4.97 -14.50 -13.68
CA CYS A 150 -6.30 -15.08 -13.66
C CYS A 150 -6.52 -15.87 -12.35
N LYS A 151 -7.60 -15.53 -11.66
CA LYS A 151 -8.10 -16.28 -10.51
C LYS A 151 -9.14 -17.30 -11.01
N PRO A 152 -8.91 -18.60 -10.83
CA PRO A 152 -9.90 -19.61 -11.23
C PRO A 152 -11.18 -19.49 -10.39
N PHE A 153 -12.28 -20.00 -10.94
CA PHE A 153 -13.56 -20.13 -10.24
C PHE A 153 -14.01 -21.59 -10.28
N GLU A 154 -14.86 -21.99 -9.34
CA GLU A 154 -15.36 -23.36 -9.24
C GLU A 154 -16.89 -23.37 -9.36
N ALA A 155 -17.42 -24.33 -10.13
CA ALA A 155 -18.86 -24.52 -10.25
C ALA A 155 -19.46 -24.90 -8.87
N PRO A 156 -20.67 -24.42 -8.52
CA PRO A 156 -21.66 -23.78 -9.40
C PRO A 156 -21.48 -22.26 -9.56
N LEU A 157 -20.50 -21.65 -8.91
CA LEU A 157 -20.24 -20.22 -9.00
C LEU A 157 -19.55 -19.86 -10.32
N LYS A 158 -19.72 -18.62 -10.77
CA LYS A 158 -19.13 -18.07 -11.99
C LYS A 158 -18.01 -17.10 -11.64
N ALA A 159 -17.15 -16.78 -12.61
CA ALA A 159 -16.10 -15.76 -12.45
C ALA A 159 -16.64 -14.44 -11.86
N ASP A 160 -17.80 -13.99 -12.35
CA ASP A 160 -18.48 -12.76 -11.93
C ASP A 160 -19.02 -12.81 -10.48
N ASP A 161 -18.98 -13.95 -9.79
CA ASP A 161 -19.38 -14.05 -8.39
C ASP A 161 -18.21 -13.71 -7.45
N TYR A 162 -16.96 -13.93 -7.88
CA TYR A 162 -15.77 -13.75 -7.04
C TYR A 162 -15.25 -12.31 -7.03
N LEU A 163 -14.66 -11.90 -5.90
CA LEU A 163 -13.91 -10.65 -5.76
C LEU A 163 -12.44 -10.84 -6.16
N PRO A 164 -11.78 -9.75 -6.65
CA PRO A 164 -10.34 -9.76 -6.83
C PRO A 164 -9.64 -9.85 -5.47
N SER A 165 -8.40 -10.31 -5.48
CA SER A 165 -7.55 -10.41 -4.28
C SER A 165 -6.14 -9.99 -4.62
N VAL A 166 -5.44 -9.40 -3.66
CA VAL A 166 -4.16 -8.71 -3.87
C VAL A 166 -3.10 -9.24 -2.92
N MET A 167 -1.86 -9.28 -3.39
CA MET A 167 -0.68 -9.45 -2.56
C MET A 167 0.13 -8.16 -2.69
N THR A 168 -0.14 -7.20 -1.79
CA THR A 168 0.36 -5.83 -1.87
C THR A 168 1.89 -5.76 -1.88
N CYS A 169 2.56 -6.55 -1.03
CA CYS A 169 4.03 -6.65 -1.00
C CYS A 169 4.65 -7.07 -2.34
N ALA A 170 3.88 -7.75 -3.20
CA ALA A 170 4.33 -8.26 -4.49
C ALA A 170 3.73 -7.49 -5.67
N ASN A 171 2.99 -6.39 -5.44
CA ASN A 171 2.22 -5.68 -6.47
C ASN A 171 1.49 -6.66 -7.41
N TYR A 172 0.82 -7.65 -6.83
CA TYR A 172 0.29 -8.81 -7.56
C TYR A 172 -1.21 -8.95 -7.35
N LEU A 173 -1.97 -8.79 -8.43
CA LEU A 173 -3.41 -8.82 -8.46
C LEU A 173 -3.92 -10.14 -9.07
N LYS A 174 -4.75 -10.87 -8.33
CA LYS A 174 -5.50 -12.02 -8.81
C LYS A 174 -6.94 -11.60 -9.06
N MET A 175 -7.41 -11.68 -10.31
CA MET A 175 -8.81 -11.39 -10.63
C MET A 175 -9.44 -12.47 -11.50
N PRO A 176 -10.73 -12.79 -11.32
CA PRO A 176 -11.48 -13.66 -12.23
C PRO A 176 -11.54 -13.10 -13.66
N ASP A 177 -11.80 -13.97 -14.64
CA ASP A 177 -12.10 -13.56 -16.02
C ASP A 177 -13.51 -12.95 -16.12
N TYR A 178 -13.67 -11.72 -15.61
CA TYR A 178 -14.96 -11.04 -15.59
C TYR A 178 -15.56 -10.88 -16.99
N SER A 179 -16.87 -11.04 -17.07
CA SER A 179 -17.60 -11.06 -18.34
C SER A 179 -17.53 -9.73 -19.11
N CYS A 180 -17.56 -8.59 -18.41
CA CYS A 180 -17.50 -7.26 -19.01
C CYS A 180 -16.85 -6.19 -18.11
N LYS A 181 -16.70 -4.99 -18.67
CA LYS A 181 -16.09 -3.83 -18.00
C LYS A 181 -16.91 -3.36 -16.79
N GLU A 182 -18.23 -3.40 -16.90
CA GLU A 182 -19.15 -2.97 -15.85
C GLU A 182 -19.08 -3.89 -14.63
N VAL A 183 -18.95 -5.21 -14.86
CA VAL A 183 -18.71 -6.18 -13.78
C VAL A 183 -17.35 -5.94 -13.15
N THR A 184 -16.31 -5.72 -13.96
CA THR A 184 -14.96 -5.41 -13.47
C THR A 184 -14.98 -4.19 -12.54
N LEU A 185 -15.55 -3.07 -12.99
CA LEU A 185 -15.67 -1.85 -12.19
C LEU A 185 -16.41 -2.10 -10.88
N ARG A 186 -17.56 -2.78 -10.92
CA ARG A 186 -18.38 -3.07 -9.74
C ARG A 186 -17.62 -3.92 -8.72
N LYS A 187 -16.90 -4.94 -9.17
CA LYS A 187 -16.14 -5.86 -8.30
C LYS A 187 -14.93 -5.20 -7.68
N PHE A 188 -14.22 -4.35 -8.43
CA PHE A 188 -13.12 -3.57 -7.86
C PHE A 188 -13.62 -2.54 -6.85
N LYS A 189 -14.68 -1.79 -7.18
CA LYS A 189 -15.33 -0.85 -6.24
C LYS A 189 -15.65 -1.51 -4.92
N MET A 190 -16.39 -2.62 -4.96
CA MET A 190 -16.70 -3.41 -3.77
C MET A 190 -15.44 -3.83 -3.02
N ALA A 191 -14.42 -4.36 -3.72
CA ALA A 191 -13.20 -4.83 -3.07
C ALA A 191 -12.40 -3.73 -2.38
N TYR A 192 -12.24 -2.55 -2.99
CA TYR A 192 -11.45 -1.47 -2.40
C TYR A 192 -12.25 -0.55 -1.47
N GLU A 193 -13.59 -0.51 -1.55
CA GLU A 193 -14.42 0.25 -0.60
C GLU A 193 -14.64 -0.54 0.69
N GLU A 194 -14.86 -1.86 0.59
CA GLU A 194 -15.10 -2.73 1.75
C GLU A 194 -13.81 -3.33 2.32
N GLY A 195 -12.75 -3.47 1.51
CA GLY A 195 -11.48 -4.09 1.91
C GLY A 195 -10.50 -3.17 2.66
N GLN A 196 -10.77 -1.87 2.78
CA GLN A 196 -9.86 -0.95 3.50
C GLN A 196 -9.84 -1.16 5.02
N GLY A 197 -10.86 -1.84 5.56
CA GLY A 197 -11.03 -2.07 7.00
C GLY A 197 -10.60 -3.44 7.50
N SER A 198 -10.23 -4.37 6.61
CA SER A 198 -9.94 -5.75 7.01
C SER A 198 -8.73 -6.35 6.28
N PHE A 199 -7.67 -6.62 7.04
CA PHE A 199 -6.58 -7.49 6.63
C PHE A 199 -7.01 -8.95 6.83
N HIS A 200 -7.88 -9.46 5.96
CA HIS A 200 -8.12 -10.90 5.91
C HIS A 200 -6.97 -11.56 5.16
N LEU A 201 -6.01 -12.13 5.91
CA LEU A 201 -5.07 -13.10 5.36
C LEU A 201 -5.90 -14.25 4.76
N SER A 202 -5.86 -14.36 3.43
CA SER A 202 -6.28 -15.56 2.71
C SER A 202 -5.09 -16.51 2.60
#